data_AF-E4XIA0-F1
#
_entry.id   AF-E4XIA0-F1
#
_cell.length_a   1.000
_cell.length_b   1.000
_cell.length_c   1.000
_cell.angle_alpha   90.00
_cell.angle_beta   90.00
_cell.angle_gamma   90.00
#
_symmetry.space_group_name_H-M   'P 1'
#
loop_
_entity.id
_entity.type
_entity.pdbx_description
1 polymer ?
#
loop_
_entity_poly.entity_id
_entity_poly.type
_entity_poly.pdbx_seq_one_letter_code
_entity_poly.pdbx_strand_id
1 'polypeptide(L)'
;MEAFGDNVGAETGLQIWRVENFKPVPVPKEFYGQFFVGDSYIVMDTIVEGEYKSMNIHFWLGKDSSQDEKGAAAALTAQLDELLGDIPIQHREVEKCESSKFLSYFPNGVQYLWGGVASGFNHVEDESKPRLLHVKGKKKIAATEVAVSWDSFNHGDIFILEHQSRIFQWNGRESNPFERIKVK
;
A
#
# COMPACT_ATOMS: atom_id res chain seq x y z
N MET A 1 -23.49 0.52 6.01
CA MET A 1 -22.83 1.33 7.07
C MET A 1 -21.84 0.50 7.89
N GLU A 2 -22.19 -0.68 8.42
CA GLU A 2 -21.28 -1.38 9.37
C GLU A 2 -19.92 -1.83 8.81
N ALA A 3 -19.81 -2.19 7.51
CA ALA A 3 -18.58 -2.79 7.01
C ALA A 3 -17.37 -1.84 6.97
N PHE A 4 -17.57 -0.58 6.58
CA PHE A 4 -16.47 0.40 6.38
C PHE A 4 -16.28 1.35 7.58
N GLY A 5 -17.03 1.14 8.66
CA GLY A 5 -17.04 1.99 9.83
C GLY A 5 -17.91 3.24 9.67
N ASP A 6 -18.09 3.95 10.79
CA ASP A 6 -18.87 5.18 10.85
C ASP A 6 -18.14 6.33 10.14
N ASN A 7 -18.90 7.27 9.57
CA ASN A 7 -18.40 8.49 8.93
C ASN A 7 -17.48 8.28 7.70
N VAL A 8 -17.57 7.12 7.03
CA VAL A 8 -16.86 6.89 5.76
C VAL A 8 -17.19 8.01 4.75
N GLY A 9 -16.16 8.70 4.25
CA GLY A 9 -16.30 9.76 3.26
C GLY A 9 -17.00 11.03 3.78
N ALA A 10 -17.07 11.22 5.10
CA ALA A 10 -17.67 12.40 5.71
C ALA A 10 -16.72 13.61 5.72
N GLU A 11 -15.42 13.38 5.92
CA GLU A 11 -14.41 14.42 6.05
C GLU A 11 -13.29 14.27 5.00
N THR A 12 -12.57 15.35 4.74
CA THR A 12 -11.40 15.34 3.87
C THR A 12 -10.32 14.42 4.45
N GLY A 13 -9.83 13.46 3.65
CA GLY A 13 -8.76 12.59 4.05
C GLY A 13 -8.72 11.25 3.31
N LEU A 14 -7.70 10.47 3.66
CA LEU A 14 -7.46 9.13 3.13
C LEU A 14 -7.91 8.06 4.13
N GLN A 15 -8.68 7.08 3.65
CA GLN A 15 -9.10 5.91 4.40
C GLN A 15 -8.66 4.65 3.65
N ILE A 16 -8.02 3.71 4.34
CA ILE A 16 -7.51 2.48 3.73
C ILE A 16 -8.04 1.27 4.49
N TRP A 17 -8.51 0.28 3.75
CA TRP A 17 -8.91 -1.02 4.26
C TRP A 17 -8.15 -2.12 3.54
N ARG A 18 -7.73 -3.13 4.30
CA ARG A 18 -7.25 -4.40 3.77
C ARG A 18 -8.42 -5.37 3.65
N VAL A 19 -8.46 -6.15 2.59
CA VAL A 19 -9.47 -7.20 2.44
C VAL A 19 -9.01 -8.44 3.21
N GLU A 20 -9.74 -8.81 4.25
CA GLU A 20 -9.46 -10.00 5.06
C GLU A 20 -10.72 -10.85 5.16
N ASN A 21 -10.66 -12.12 4.71
CA ASN A 21 -11.80 -13.03 4.76
C ASN A 21 -13.11 -12.40 4.21
N PHE A 22 -13.02 -11.77 3.02
CA PHE A 22 -14.11 -11.08 2.34
C PHE A 22 -14.67 -9.85 3.07
N LYS A 23 -13.94 -9.29 4.04
CA LYS A 23 -14.35 -8.08 4.79
C LYS A 23 -13.31 -6.98 4.68
N PRO A 24 -13.71 -5.71 4.65
CA PRO A 24 -12.78 -4.60 4.75
C PRO A 24 -12.36 -4.40 6.21
N VAL A 25 -11.06 -4.48 6.49
CA VAL A 25 -10.48 -4.24 7.81
C VAL A 25 -9.66 -2.95 7.74
N PRO A 26 -9.92 -1.94 8.59
CA PRO A 26 -9.23 -0.66 8.52
C PRO A 26 -7.73 -0.83 8.80
N VAL A 27 -6.91 -0.20 7.97
CA VAL A 27 -5.46 -0.15 8.15
C VAL A 27 -5.13 1.01 9.10
N PRO A 28 -4.30 0.81 10.14
CA PRO A 28 -3.82 1.91 10.98
C PRO A 28 -3.05 2.96 10.15
N LYS A 29 -3.19 4.24 10.49
CA LYS A 29 -2.65 5.36 9.68
C LYS A 29 -1.12 5.32 9.57
N GLU A 30 -0.44 4.79 10.57
CA GLU A 30 1.01 4.59 10.59
C GLU A 30 1.50 3.62 9.51
N PHE A 31 0.64 2.74 8.99
CA PHE A 31 0.96 1.77 7.93
C PHE A 31 0.47 2.22 6.55
N TYR A 32 -0.02 3.45 6.40
CA TYR A 32 -0.44 3.95 5.10
C TYR A 32 0.72 4.02 4.13
N GLY A 33 0.52 3.43 2.95
CA GLY A 33 1.55 3.28 1.92
C GLY A 33 2.25 1.92 1.97
N GLN A 34 1.97 1.08 2.96
CA GLN A 34 2.45 -0.29 3.04
C GLN A 34 1.39 -1.26 2.49
N PHE A 35 1.78 -2.05 1.50
CA PHE A 35 0.90 -2.99 0.83
C PHE A 35 1.55 -4.37 0.77
N PHE A 36 0.87 -5.37 1.32
CA PHE A 36 1.29 -6.76 1.19
C PHE A 36 0.98 -7.28 -0.22
N VAL A 37 1.97 -7.87 -0.88
CA VAL A 37 1.84 -8.37 -2.27
C VAL A 37 0.85 -9.52 -2.40
N GLY A 38 0.61 -10.25 -1.30
CA GLY A 38 -0.38 -11.32 -1.20
C GLY A 38 -1.80 -10.85 -0.87
N ASP A 39 -2.02 -9.54 -0.68
CA ASP A 39 -3.31 -9.00 -0.25
C ASP A 39 -3.93 -8.06 -1.30
N SER A 40 -5.21 -7.74 -1.09
CA SER A 40 -5.93 -6.71 -1.83
C SER A 40 -6.44 -5.63 -0.87
N TYR A 41 -6.49 -4.39 -1.35
CA TYR A 41 -6.81 -3.22 -0.53
C TYR A 41 -7.85 -2.32 -1.20
N ILE A 42 -8.55 -1.55 -0.39
CA ILE A 42 -9.45 -0.47 -0.80
C ILE A 42 -8.89 0.82 -0.21
N VAL A 43 -8.62 1.81 -1.05
CA VAL A 43 -8.09 3.13 -0.68
C VAL A 43 -9.08 4.17 -1.15
N MET A 44 -9.63 4.94 -0.23
CA MET A 44 -10.57 6.01 -0.53
C MET A 44 -9.97 7.36 -0.16
N ASP A 45 -9.97 8.27 -1.12
CA ASP A 45 -9.60 9.67 -0.96
C ASP A 45 -10.86 10.52 -1.06
N THR A 46 -11.10 11.34 -0.03
CA THR A 46 -12.23 12.28 0.03
C THR A 46 -11.70 13.69 0.17
N ILE A 47 -12.27 14.60 -0.61
CA ILE A 47 -12.05 16.05 -0.52
C ILE A 47 -13.40 16.71 -0.31
N VAL A 48 -13.53 17.46 0.79
CA VAL A 48 -14.69 18.28 1.14
C VAL A 48 -14.23 19.73 1.28
N GLU A 49 -14.70 20.60 0.41
CA GLU A 49 -14.39 22.04 0.39
C GLU A 49 -15.68 22.85 0.23
N GLY A 50 -16.30 23.21 1.35
CA GLY A 50 -17.61 23.87 1.36
C GLY A 50 -18.68 22.92 0.80
N GLU A 51 -19.32 23.30 -0.30
CA GLU A 51 -20.29 22.44 -1.02
C GLU A 51 -19.62 21.49 -2.02
N TYR A 52 -18.34 21.70 -2.34
CA TYR A 52 -17.61 20.82 -3.25
C TYR A 52 -17.23 19.53 -2.53
N LYS A 53 -17.60 18.39 -3.12
CA LYS A 53 -17.23 17.06 -2.65
C LYS A 53 -16.65 16.24 -3.82
N SER A 54 -15.44 15.72 -3.65
CA SER A 54 -14.81 14.80 -4.59
C SER A 54 -14.39 13.54 -3.87
N MET A 55 -14.65 12.39 -4.47
CA MET A 55 -14.29 11.09 -3.92
C MET A 55 -13.65 10.21 -4.98
N ASN A 56 -12.63 9.47 -4.60
CA ASN A 56 -12.02 8.45 -5.44
C ASN A 56 -11.84 7.19 -4.61
N ILE A 57 -12.33 6.06 -5.12
CA ILE A 57 -12.10 4.75 -4.52
C ILE A 57 -11.18 3.98 -5.43
N HIS A 58 -10.09 3.48 -4.87
CA HIS A 58 -9.10 2.67 -5.55
C HIS A 58 -9.13 1.27 -4.95
N PHE A 59 -9.29 0.24 -5.75
CA PHE A 59 -9.02 -1.12 -5.31
C PHE A 59 -7.66 -1.55 -5.83
N TRP A 60 -6.73 -1.75 -4.92
CA TRP A 60 -5.36 -2.14 -5.21
C TRP A 60 -5.22 -3.65 -5.10
N LEU A 61 -4.60 -4.26 -6.10
CA LEU A 61 -4.46 -5.70 -6.23
C LEU A 61 -2.99 -6.10 -6.17
N GLY A 62 -2.62 -6.80 -5.11
CA GLY A 62 -1.30 -7.39 -4.95
C GLY A 62 -1.04 -8.44 -6.03
N LYS A 63 0.23 -8.53 -6.46
CA LYS A 63 0.64 -9.49 -7.48
C LYS A 63 0.25 -10.92 -7.11
N ASP A 64 0.52 -11.30 -5.86
CA ASP A 64 0.35 -12.65 -5.33
C ASP A 64 -0.99 -12.86 -4.59
N SER A 65 -1.83 -11.82 -4.52
CA SER A 65 -3.18 -11.95 -3.94
C SER A 65 -4.07 -12.92 -4.73
N SER A 66 -4.88 -13.67 -3.99
CA SER A 66 -5.75 -14.71 -4.53
C SER A 66 -6.85 -14.14 -5.45
N GLN A 67 -7.43 -14.98 -6.30
CA GLN A 67 -8.47 -14.55 -7.23
C GLN A 67 -9.75 -14.12 -6.49
N ASP A 68 -10.08 -14.82 -5.42
CA ASP A 68 -11.22 -14.54 -4.56
C ASP A 68 -11.03 -13.24 -3.76
N GLU A 69 -9.82 -12.95 -3.24
CA GLU A 69 -9.53 -11.64 -2.62
C GLU A 69 -9.62 -10.49 -3.63
N LYS A 70 -9.05 -10.67 -4.83
CA LYS A 70 -9.15 -9.68 -5.92
C LYS A 70 -10.62 -9.42 -6.29
N GLY A 71 -11.43 -10.47 -6.35
CA GLY A 71 -12.88 -10.36 -6.58
C GLY A 71 -13.60 -9.67 -5.42
N ALA A 72 -13.23 -10.00 -4.18
CA ALA A 72 -13.79 -9.39 -2.98
C ALA A 72 -13.49 -7.89 -2.91
N ALA A 73 -12.27 -7.45 -3.24
CA ALA A 73 -11.91 -6.03 -3.28
C ALA A 73 -12.77 -5.25 -4.28
N ALA A 74 -13.00 -5.81 -5.47
CA ALA A 74 -13.87 -5.20 -6.48
C ALA A 74 -15.33 -5.14 -6.00
N ALA A 75 -15.87 -6.23 -5.44
CA ALA A 75 -17.24 -6.27 -4.94
C ALA A 75 -17.47 -5.32 -3.75
N LEU A 76 -16.52 -5.25 -2.82
CA LEU A 76 -16.56 -4.33 -1.68
C LEU A 76 -16.45 -2.87 -2.13
N THR A 77 -15.65 -2.59 -3.15
CA THR A 77 -15.55 -1.24 -3.75
C THR A 77 -16.89 -0.80 -4.36
N ALA A 78 -17.56 -1.69 -5.10
CA ALA A 78 -18.89 -1.38 -5.64
C ALA A 78 -19.93 -1.14 -4.54
N GLN A 79 -19.88 -1.92 -3.44
CA GLN A 79 -20.77 -1.70 -2.28
C GLN A 79 -20.48 -0.35 -1.58
N LEU A 80 -19.22 0.04 -1.48
CA LEU A 80 -18.84 1.34 -0.91
C LEU A 80 -19.31 2.50 -1.80
N ASP A 81 -19.21 2.35 -3.12
CA ASP A 81 -19.69 3.33 -4.09
C ASP A 81 -21.21 3.55 -3.97
N GLU A 82 -21.99 2.45 -3.93
CA GLU A 82 -23.45 2.50 -3.72
C GLU A 82 -23.80 3.14 -2.37
N LEU A 83 -23.06 2.79 -1.31
CA LEU A 83 -23.24 3.39 0.03
C LEU A 83 -23.03 4.91 0.03
N LEU A 84 -22.15 5.41 -0.85
CA LEU A 84 -21.82 6.82 -1.00
C LEU A 84 -22.65 7.51 -2.10
N GLY A 85 -23.66 6.83 -2.63
CA GLY A 85 -24.63 7.38 -3.59
C GLY A 85 -24.07 7.52 -5.00
N ASP A 86 -23.17 6.62 -5.42
CA ASP A 86 -22.55 6.58 -6.75
C ASP A 86 -21.80 7.89 -7.12
N ILE A 87 -21.39 8.65 -6.10
CA ILE A 87 -20.59 9.87 -6.23
C ILE A 87 -19.10 9.57 -6.53
N PRO A 88 -18.46 8.59 -5.89
CA PRO A 88 -17.05 8.31 -6.10
C PRO A 88 -16.68 7.87 -7.53
N ILE A 89 -15.44 8.17 -7.92
CA ILE A 89 -14.83 7.58 -9.12
C ILE A 89 -14.04 6.35 -8.70
N GLN A 90 -14.37 5.20 -9.29
CA GLN A 90 -13.67 3.93 -9.03
C GLN A 90 -12.43 3.77 -9.93
N HIS A 91 -11.33 3.31 -9.34
CA HIS A 91 -10.05 3.05 -10.02
C HIS A 91 -9.54 1.66 -9.69
N ARG A 92 -9.06 0.94 -10.72
CA ARG A 92 -8.38 -0.33 -10.53
C ARG A 92 -6.88 -0.11 -10.50
N GLU A 93 -6.24 -0.43 -9.39
CA GLU A 93 -4.81 -0.30 -9.20
C GLU A 93 -4.16 -1.68 -9.13
N VAL A 94 -3.09 -1.89 -9.87
CA VAL A 94 -2.31 -3.15 -9.85
C VAL A 94 -0.91 -2.82 -9.36
N GLU A 95 -0.36 -3.66 -8.49
CA GLU A 95 1.00 -3.54 -7.99
C GLU A 95 1.99 -3.11 -9.11
N LYS A 96 2.77 -2.05 -8.85
CA LYS A 96 3.77 -1.46 -9.76
C LYS A 96 3.24 -0.83 -11.04
N CYS A 97 1.92 -0.84 -11.25
CA CYS A 97 1.23 -0.23 -12.39
C CYS A 97 0.19 0.79 -11.93
N GLU A 98 0.35 1.34 -10.73
CA GLU A 98 -0.62 2.26 -10.13
C GLU A 98 -0.64 3.60 -10.85
N SER A 99 -1.84 4.19 -10.87
CA SER A 99 -2.08 5.50 -11.43
C SER A 99 -1.24 6.58 -10.73
N SER A 100 -0.95 7.67 -11.45
CA SER A 100 -0.30 8.84 -10.83
C SER A 100 -1.13 9.46 -9.72
N LYS A 101 -2.46 9.29 -9.76
CA LYS A 101 -3.37 9.76 -8.74
C LYS A 101 -3.21 8.96 -7.45
N PHE A 102 -3.28 7.63 -7.54
CA PHE A 102 -3.06 6.75 -6.38
C PHE A 102 -1.71 7.00 -5.72
N LEU A 103 -0.63 7.06 -6.52
CA LEU A 103 0.71 7.29 -6.00
C LEU A 103 0.92 8.69 -5.41
N SER A 104 0.05 9.66 -5.73
CA SER A 104 0.14 11.00 -5.14
C SER A 104 -0.31 11.06 -3.68
N TYR A 105 -1.07 10.05 -3.22
CA TYR A 105 -1.51 9.94 -1.83
C TYR A 105 -0.38 9.55 -0.86
N PHE A 106 0.72 9.02 -1.38
CA PHE A 106 1.85 8.52 -0.60
C PHE A 106 3.11 9.35 -0.91
N PRO A 107 3.28 10.54 -0.30
CA PRO A 107 4.37 11.46 -0.62
C PRO A 107 5.77 10.86 -0.34
N ASN A 108 5.84 9.90 0.59
CA ASN A 108 7.07 9.17 0.92
C ASN A 108 7.29 7.92 0.07
N GLY A 109 6.41 7.67 -0.91
CA GLY A 109 6.42 6.46 -1.72
C GLY A 109 5.59 5.33 -1.12
N VAL A 110 5.53 4.21 -1.85
CA VAL A 110 4.82 3.00 -1.45
C VAL A 110 5.80 1.87 -1.13
N GLN A 111 5.44 1.02 -0.17
CA GLN A 111 6.20 -0.16 0.21
C GLN A 111 5.42 -1.41 -0.19
N TYR A 112 6.04 -2.31 -0.93
CA TYR A 112 5.49 -3.62 -1.28
C TYR A 112 6.13 -4.69 -0.40
N LEU A 113 5.36 -5.24 0.52
CA LEU A 113 5.82 -6.18 1.55
C LEU A 113 5.46 -7.62 1.19
N TRP A 114 6.30 -8.57 1.57
CA TRP A 114 6.03 -9.99 1.34
C TRP A 114 4.95 -10.53 2.29
N GLY A 115 4.18 -11.50 1.80
CA GLY A 115 3.14 -12.16 2.61
C GLY A 115 1.74 -11.60 2.36
N GLY A 116 0.83 -11.89 3.30
CA GLY A 116 -0.58 -11.54 3.24
C GLY A 116 -1.44 -12.41 4.17
N VAL A 117 -2.75 -12.20 4.14
CA VAL A 117 -3.78 -12.81 4.99
C VAL A 117 -4.12 -14.23 4.52
N ALA A 118 -4.13 -14.48 3.22
CA ALA A 118 -4.64 -15.73 2.63
C ALA A 118 -3.75 -16.97 2.77
N SER A 119 -2.52 -16.88 3.29
CA SER A 119 -1.84 -18.08 3.75
C SER A 119 -2.33 -18.36 5.17
N GLY A 120 -3.09 -19.44 5.39
CA GLY A 120 -3.60 -19.86 6.72
C GLY A 120 -2.54 -20.17 7.79
N PHE A 121 -1.33 -19.64 7.64
CA PHE A 121 -0.38 -19.39 8.69
C PHE A 121 -0.46 -17.90 8.99
N ASN A 122 -0.94 -17.54 10.19
CA ASN A 122 -0.88 -16.17 10.68
C ASN A 122 0.51 -15.58 10.34
N HIS A 123 0.59 -14.69 9.35
CA HIS A 123 1.74 -13.81 9.22
C HIS A 123 1.52 -12.73 10.27
N VAL A 124 1.60 -13.13 11.55
CA VAL A 124 2.02 -12.19 12.57
C VAL A 124 3.37 -11.72 12.07
N GLU A 125 3.49 -10.42 11.79
CA GLU A 125 4.78 -9.82 11.50
C GLU A 125 5.74 -10.29 12.60
N ASP A 126 6.61 -11.23 12.26
CA ASP A 126 7.64 -11.66 13.18
C ASP A 126 8.67 -10.55 13.14
N GLU A 127 8.49 -9.53 13.97
CA GLU A 127 9.42 -8.40 14.13
C GLU A 127 10.85 -8.88 14.46
N SER A 128 11.02 -10.15 14.85
CA SER A 128 12.33 -10.78 15.04
C SER A 128 13.04 -11.14 13.73
N LYS A 129 12.34 -11.21 12.60
CA LYS A 129 12.96 -11.52 11.30
C LYS A 129 13.43 -10.24 10.61
N PRO A 130 14.66 -10.23 10.08
CA PRO A 130 15.13 -9.11 9.30
C PRO A 130 14.35 -8.99 7.99
N ARG A 131 14.07 -7.77 7.55
CA ARG A 131 13.49 -7.45 6.24
C ARG A 131 14.48 -6.63 5.43
N LEU A 132 14.63 -6.94 4.15
CA LEU A 132 15.47 -6.18 3.23
C LEU A 132 14.56 -5.51 2.19
N LEU A 133 14.61 -4.19 2.12
CA LEU A 133 13.85 -3.39 1.17
C LEU A 133 14.77 -2.89 0.06
N HIS A 134 14.43 -3.20 -1.18
CA HIS A 134 15.04 -2.63 -2.38
C HIS A 134 14.31 -1.35 -2.76
N VAL A 135 14.99 -0.21 -2.62
CA VAL A 135 14.44 1.11 -2.89
C VAL A 135 14.80 1.53 -4.31
N LYS A 136 13.77 1.83 -5.11
CA LYS A 136 13.95 2.22 -6.51
C LYS A 136 12.96 3.30 -6.92
N GLY A 137 13.42 4.20 -7.81
CA GLY A 137 12.56 5.15 -8.49
C GLY A 137 13.01 6.59 -8.31
N LYS A 138 12.86 7.40 -9.36
CA LYS A 138 13.35 8.79 -9.39
C LYS A 138 12.29 9.82 -8.95
N LYS A 139 11.07 9.69 -9.48
CA LYS A 139 9.94 10.59 -9.17
C LYS A 139 8.97 9.97 -8.17
N LYS A 140 8.64 8.71 -8.39
CA LYS A 140 7.80 7.88 -7.54
C LYS A 140 8.71 6.82 -6.94
N ILE A 141 9.01 6.95 -5.66
CA ILE A 141 9.86 5.99 -4.94
C ILE A 141 8.97 4.83 -4.53
N ALA A 142 9.46 3.61 -4.75
CA ALA A 142 8.88 2.41 -4.18
C ALA A 142 9.98 1.61 -3.47
N ALA A 143 9.63 1.04 -2.32
CA ALA A 143 10.47 0.08 -1.62
C ALA A 143 9.83 -1.30 -1.77
N THR A 144 10.54 -2.28 -2.33
CA THR A 144 10.03 -3.65 -2.47
C THR A 144 10.79 -4.55 -1.52
N GLU A 145 10.10 -5.32 -0.70
CA GLU A 145 10.73 -6.35 0.11
C GLU A 145 11.31 -7.46 -0.77
N VAL A 146 12.57 -7.80 -0.51
CA VAL A 146 13.37 -8.79 -1.23
C VAL A 146 14.03 -9.75 -0.24
N ALA A 147 14.53 -10.88 -0.75
CA ALA A 147 15.21 -11.86 0.09
C ALA A 147 16.43 -11.23 0.78
N VAL A 148 16.61 -11.51 2.08
CA VAL A 148 17.79 -11.11 2.85
C VAL A 148 18.99 -11.95 2.43
N SER A 149 19.56 -11.63 1.26
CA SER A 149 20.74 -12.26 0.66
C SER A 149 21.52 -11.20 -0.11
N TRP A 150 22.83 -11.39 -0.20
CA TRP A 150 23.70 -10.59 -1.08
C TRP A 150 23.27 -10.67 -2.55
N ASP A 151 22.62 -11.75 -2.97
CA ASP A 151 22.12 -11.91 -4.35
C ASP A 151 21.03 -10.89 -4.72
N SER A 152 20.38 -10.28 -3.72
CA SER A 152 19.38 -9.23 -3.93
C SER A 152 20.00 -7.86 -4.19
N PHE A 153 21.27 -7.65 -3.79
CA PHE A 153 21.93 -6.35 -3.89
C PHE A 153 22.43 -6.07 -5.31
N ASN A 154 22.50 -4.79 -5.64
CA ASN A 154 23.22 -4.31 -6.82
C ASN A 154 23.90 -2.97 -6.52
N HIS A 155 24.91 -2.59 -7.32
CA HIS A 155 25.69 -1.38 -7.05
C HIS A 155 24.98 -0.06 -7.42
N GLY A 156 23.85 -0.12 -8.13
CA GLY A 156 23.15 1.05 -8.67
C GLY A 156 21.98 1.56 -7.82
N ASP A 157 21.55 0.82 -6.80
CA ASP A 157 20.34 1.12 -6.04
C ASP A 157 20.61 1.27 -4.52
N ILE A 158 19.58 1.63 -3.76
CA ILE A 158 19.59 1.73 -2.29
C ILE A 158 18.85 0.56 -1.69
N PHE A 159 19.36 0.04 -0.58
CA PHE A 159 18.75 -1.05 0.17
C PHE A 159 18.61 -0.67 1.64
N ILE A 160 17.50 -1.01 2.27
CA ILE A 160 17.25 -0.80 3.70
C ILE A 160 17.09 -2.15 4.36
N LEU A 161 17.96 -2.47 5.32
CA LEU A 161 17.83 -3.64 6.17
C LEU A 161 17.21 -3.21 7.50
N GLU A 162 16.03 -3.71 7.79
CA GLU A 162 15.30 -3.50 9.03
C GLU A 162 15.36 -4.77 9.87
N HIS A 163 15.72 -4.64 11.14
CA HIS A 163 15.72 -5.75 12.08
C HIS A 163 15.50 -5.22 13.49
N GLN A 164 14.37 -5.61 14.10
CA GLN A 164 13.93 -5.08 15.38
C GLN A 164 13.89 -3.54 15.34
N SER A 165 14.49 -2.86 16.33
CA SER A 165 14.55 -1.39 16.39
C SER A 165 15.73 -0.78 15.62
N ARG A 166 16.36 -1.51 14.70
CA ARG A 166 17.54 -1.05 13.96
C ARG A 166 17.26 -1.02 12.46
N ILE A 167 17.64 0.10 11.85
CA ILE A 167 17.52 0.34 10.42
C ILE A 167 18.91 0.62 9.87
N PHE A 168 19.32 -0.12 8.84
CA PHE A 168 20.59 0.05 8.15
C PHE A 168 20.35 0.38 6.68
N GLN A 169 20.77 1.56 6.25
CA GLN A 169 20.73 1.94 4.84
C GLN A 169 22.07 1.61 4.16
N TRP A 170 22.03 0.74 3.16
CA TRP A 170 23.15 0.49 2.27
C TRP A 170 22.95 1.27 0.96
N ASN A 171 23.98 2.02 0.56
CA ASN A 171 23.98 2.80 -0.66
C ASN A 171 24.93 2.16 -1.67
N GLY A 172 24.39 1.73 -2.81
CA GLY A 172 25.21 1.26 -3.92
C GLY A 172 26.21 2.31 -4.35
N ARG A 173 27.42 1.89 -4.74
CA ARG A 173 28.49 2.81 -5.16
C ARG A 173 28.05 3.73 -6.30
N GLU A 174 27.19 3.23 -7.18
CA GLU A 174 26.65 3.90 -8.37
C GLU A 174 25.23 4.45 -8.13
N SER A 175 24.70 4.35 -6.90
CA SER A 175 23.37 4.86 -6.55
C SER A 175 23.26 6.37 -6.74
N ASN A 176 22.11 6.80 -7.24
CA ASN A 176 21.87 8.20 -7.56
C ASN A 176 21.85 9.05 -6.27
N PRO A 177 22.61 10.16 -6.20
CA PRO A 177 22.59 11.06 -5.04
C PRO A 177 21.20 11.55 -4.63
N PHE A 178 20.26 11.67 -5.57
CA PHE A 178 18.87 12.07 -5.29
C PHE A 178 18.05 11.00 -4.55
N GLU A 179 18.40 9.71 -4.70
CA GLU A 179 17.76 8.62 -3.95
C GLU A 179 18.25 8.63 -2.49
N ARG A 180 19.50 9.06 -2.24
CA ARG A 180 20.11 9.09 -0.90
C ARG A 180 19.49 10.11 0.07
N ILE A 181 18.86 11.17 -0.46
CA ILE A 181 18.30 12.28 0.34
C ILE A 181 16.89 11.97 0.86
N LYS A 182 16.14 11.11 0.17
CA LYS A 182 14.71 10.86 0.46
C LYS A 182 14.45 9.68 1.42
N VAL A 183 15.49 8.95 1.83
CA VAL A 183 15.39 7.77 2.71
C VAL A 183 15.77 8.12 4.16
N LYS A 184 15.47 9.35 4.60
CA LYS A 184 15.77 9.81 5.98
C LYS A 184 14.59 9.67 6.92
#